data_AF-A0A4Y2IM54-F1
#
_entry.id   AF-A0A4Y2IM54-F1
#
_cell.length_a   1.000
_cell.length_b   1.000
_cell.length_c   1.000
_cell.angle_alpha   90.00
_cell.angle_beta   90.00
_cell.angle_gamma   90.00
#
_symmetry.space_group_name_H-M   'P 1'
#
loop_
_entity.id
_entity.type
_entity.pdbx_description
1 polymer ?
#
loop_
_entity_poly.entity_id
_entity_poly.type
_entity_poly.pdbx_seq_one_letter_code
_entity_poly.pdbx_strand_id
1 'polypeptide(L)'
;MRGLREGTRHWVLEAPCEGFFNLRQLRIVPIDWVMYQVKEFLHTKRYSTCQAYGHTANSKECKFVTPFCGCCGLRHNTRSCRKDELCCINCAESNRNRGTNYKIRHRSIGKESLPCYNKEVTAYRKTRTIFSINNSIFENIQFPYNITTESSNEPLKILQIKLAKAKEVTNQLHLTASTIKPDIILVQEQCSNNNGIPGIPQTWKTFSSSNQKAAILIPSSKL
;
A
#
# COMPACT_ATOMS: atom_id res chain seq x y z
N MET A 1 2.91 10.83 -20.91
CA MET A 1 2.54 9.60 -20.16
C MET A 1 1.42 8.92 -20.94
N ARG A 2 1.68 7.81 -21.61
CA ARG A 2 0.64 6.98 -22.26
C ARG A 2 0.30 5.84 -21.29
N GLY A 3 -0.99 5.57 -21.09
CA GLY A 3 -1.46 4.31 -20.51
C GLY A 3 -2.09 4.34 -19.11
N LEU A 4 -2.64 5.47 -18.63
CA LEU A 4 -3.50 5.41 -17.44
C LEU A 4 -4.93 5.05 -17.87
N ARG A 5 -5.41 3.87 -17.46
CA ARG A 5 -6.83 3.53 -17.54
C ARG A 5 -7.59 4.39 -16.53
N GLU A 6 -8.74 4.90 -16.94
CA GLU A 6 -9.63 5.66 -16.06
C GLU A 6 -10.02 4.77 -14.86
N GLY A 7 -9.70 5.20 -13.63
CA GLY A 7 -9.95 4.42 -12.40
C GLY A 7 -8.71 3.83 -11.70
N THR A 8 -7.52 3.78 -12.33
CA THR A 8 -6.28 3.37 -11.64
C THR A 8 -5.52 4.60 -11.11
N ARG A 9 -6.05 5.24 -10.07
CA ARG A 9 -5.34 6.34 -9.39
C ARG A 9 -4.48 5.75 -8.27
N HIS A 10 -3.16 5.81 -8.41
CA HIS A 10 -2.23 5.57 -7.32
C HIS A 10 -2.31 6.74 -6.35
N TRP A 11 -2.66 6.51 -5.08
CA TRP A 11 -2.69 7.57 -4.07
C TRP A 11 -1.36 7.58 -3.33
N VAL A 12 -0.78 8.76 -3.18
CA VAL A 12 0.46 8.95 -2.44
C VAL A 12 0.12 9.71 -1.17
N LEU A 13 0.42 9.11 -0.01
CA LEU A 13 0.11 9.65 1.30
C LEU A 13 1.39 9.79 2.12
N GLU A 14 1.48 10.88 2.88
CA GLU A 14 2.55 11.12 3.84
C GLU A 14 2.07 10.70 5.24
N ALA A 15 2.93 10.04 6.02
CA ALA A 15 2.62 9.64 7.38
C ALA A 15 3.81 9.93 8.33
N PRO A 16 3.54 10.25 9.60
CA PRO A 16 4.55 10.26 10.65
C PRO A 16 5.28 8.92 10.73
N CYS A 17 6.51 8.93 11.24
CA CYS A 17 7.42 7.78 11.26
C CYS A 17 6.77 6.53 11.89
N GLU A 18 6.11 6.69 13.03
CA GLU A 18 5.41 5.60 13.73
C GLU A 18 4.23 5.05 12.91
N GLY A 19 3.39 5.93 12.37
CA GLY A 19 2.29 5.55 11.49
C GLY A 19 2.77 4.81 10.22
N PHE A 20 3.92 5.19 9.68
CA PHE A 20 4.51 4.51 8.54
C PHE A 20 4.94 3.08 8.86
N PHE A 21 5.62 2.84 9.98
CA PHE A 21 6.04 1.49 10.33
C PHE A 21 4.84 0.55 10.51
N ASN A 22 3.79 1.04 11.16
CA ASN A 22 2.53 0.31 11.34
C ASN A 22 1.88 0.00 9.98
N LEU A 23 1.70 1.01 9.11
CA LEU A 23 1.11 0.82 7.78
C LEU A 23 1.94 -0.10 6.87
N ARG A 24 3.27 -0.03 6.95
CA ARG A 24 4.18 -0.89 6.18
C ARG A 24 4.10 -2.34 6.63
N GLN A 25 3.91 -2.60 7.93
CA GLN A 25 3.71 -3.95 8.45
C GLN A 25 2.38 -4.54 7.99
N LEU A 26 1.32 -3.73 7.93
CA LEU A 26 -0.01 -4.17 7.48
C LEU A 26 -0.02 -4.62 6.02
N ARG A 27 0.82 -4.02 5.15
CA ARG A 27 0.95 -4.27 3.70
C ARG A 27 -0.32 -4.02 2.87
N ILE A 28 -1.49 -4.05 3.48
CA ILE A 28 -2.80 -3.87 2.86
C ILE A 28 -3.66 -3.06 3.83
N VAL A 29 -4.40 -2.08 3.31
CA VAL A 29 -5.33 -1.27 4.10
C VAL A 29 -6.70 -1.27 3.41
N PRO A 30 -7.78 -1.55 4.15
CA PRO A 30 -9.13 -1.40 3.62
C PRO A 30 -9.52 0.08 3.59
N ILE A 31 -9.88 0.59 2.42
CA ILE A 31 -10.50 1.93 2.26
C ILE A 31 -11.77 1.72 1.43
N ASP A 32 -12.91 2.17 1.95
CA ASP A 32 -14.21 1.99 1.29
C ASP A 32 -14.46 0.55 0.78
N TRP A 33 -14.12 -0.46 1.59
CA TRP A 33 -14.32 -1.88 1.27
C TRP A 33 -13.44 -2.42 0.13
N VAL A 34 -12.47 -1.62 -0.31
CA VAL A 34 -11.48 -2.02 -1.30
C VAL A 34 -10.14 -2.20 -0.60
N MET A 35 -9.52 -3.36 -0.85
CA MET A 35 -8.23 -3.72 -0.29
C MET A 35 -7.13 -3.08 -1.12
N TYR A 36 -6.47 -2.08 -0.54
CA TYR A 36 -5.37 -1.41 -1.22
C TYR A 36 -4.03 -1.90 -0.71
N GLN A 37 -3.15 -2.24 -1.64
CA GLN A 37 -1.79 -2.58 -1.29
C GLN A 37 -1.02 -1.32 -0.91
N VAL A 38 -0.48 -1.31 0.31
CA VAL A 38 0.43 -0.28 0.78
C VAL A 38 1.84 -0.66 0.36
N LYS A 39 2.50 0.24 -0.38
CA LYS A 39 3.92 0.15 -0.69
C LYS A 39 4.61 1.41 -0.24
N GLU A 40 5.84 1.27 0.22
CA GLU A 40 6.72 2.42 0.37
C GLU A 40 6.84 3.14 -0.98
N PHE A 41 6.60 4.44 -0.99
CA PHE A 41 6.73 5.27 -2.18
C PHE A 41 8.04 6.04 -2.11
N LEU A 42 8.96 5.63 -2.97
CA LEU A 42 10.24 6.30 -3.12
C LEU A 42 10.15 7.24 -4.32
N HIS A 43 10.15 8.54 -4.07
CA HIS A 43 10.18 9.55 -5.13
C HIS A 43 11.60 9.80 -5.66
N THR A 44 12.40 8.74 -5.78
CA THR A 44 13.78 8.85 -6.27
C THR A 44 13.76 8.91 -7.80
N LYS A 45 13.52 10.11 -8.35
CA LYS A 45 13.56 10.34 -9.80
C LYS A 45 14.99 10.17 -10.31
N ARG A 46 15.14 9.40 -11.40
CA ARG A 46 16.36 9.32 -12.21
C ARG A 46 16.24 10.29 -13.37
N TYR A 47 17.24 11.14 -13.57
CA TYR A 47 17.23 12.04 -14.70
C TYR A 47 17.84 11.38 -15.94
N SER A 48 17.15 11.49 -17.08
CA SER A 48 17.53 10.83 -18.33
C SER A 48 18.80 11.37 -18.95
N THR A 49 19.17 12.62 -18.66
CA THR A 49 20.36 13.25 -19.25
C THR A 49 21.61 12.88 -18.48
N CYS A 50 21.64 13.04 -17.16
CA CYS A 50 22.85 12.72 -16.40
C CYS A 50 22.90 11.29 -15.84
N GLN A 51 21.80 10.51 -15.96
CA GLN A 51 21.60 9.20 -15.33
C GLN A 51 21.62 9.19 -13.80
N ALA A 52 21.95 10.29 -13.13
CA ALA A 52 21.92 10.42 -11.69
C ALA A 52 20.50 10.54 -11.13
N TYR A 53 20.38 10.28 -9.83
CA TYR A 53 19.13 10.35 -9.09
C TYR A 53 19.06 11.64 -8.25
N GLY A 54 17.85 11.96 -7.75
CA GLY A 54 17.67 12.97 -6.70
C GLY A 54 17.43 14.40 -7.18
N HIS A 55 17.43 14.66 -8.49
CA HIS A 55 17.11 15.99 -9.03
C HIS A 55 16.18 15.91 -10.25
N THR A 56 15.57 17.04 -10.59
CA THR A 56 14.65 17.18 -11.73
C THR A 56 15.34 17.81 -12.94
N ALA A 57 14.77 17.62 -14.13
CA ALA A 57 15.32 18.12 -15.39
C ALA A 57 15.58 19.63 -15.42
N ASN A 58 14.83 20.39 -14.62
CA ASN A 58 14.90 21.84 -14.52
C ASN A 58 15.70 22.32 -13.30
N SER A 59 16.41 21.43 -12.58
CA SER A 59 17.26 21.87 -11.49
C SER A 59 18.49 22.59 -12.05
N LYS A 60 18.82 23.75 -11.48
CA LYS A 60 20.09 24.47 -11.77
C LYS A 60 21.34 23.63 -11.48
N GLU A 61 21.15 22.51 -10.78
CA GLU A 61 22.19 21.56 -10.39
C GLU A 61 22.63 20.65 -11.54
N CYS A 62 21.77 20.40 -12.55
CA CYS A 62 22.14 19.57 -13.68
C CYS A 62 22.83 20.38 -14.78
N LYS A 63 24.17 20.41 -14.75
CA LYS A 63 24.99 21.15 -15.72
C LYS A 63 25.18 20.42 -17.06
N PHE A 64 24.62 19.22 -17.22
CA PHE A 64 24.87 18.37 -18.38
C PHE A 64 23.87 18.63 -19.49
N VAL A 65 24.38 19.13 -20.62
CA VAL A 65 23.59 19.36 -21.84
C VAL A 65 23.55 18.11 -22.72
N THR A 66 24.67 17.38 -22.79
CA THR A 66 24.77 16.11 -23.52
C THR A 66 24.47 14.92 -22.61
N PRO A 67 23.52 14.03 -22.97
CA PRO A 67 23.15 12.92 -22.12
C PRO A 67 24.28 11.91 -21.98
N PHE A 68 24.42 11.33 -20.79
CA PHE A 68 25.12 10.08 -20.58
C PHE A 68 24.23 8.92 -21.02
N CYS A 69 24.84 7.96 -21.70
CA CYS A 69 24.21 6.72 -22.10
C CYS A 69 24.01 5.82 -20.88
N GLY A 70 22.77 5.39 -20.64
CA GLY A 70 22.47 4.47 -19.54
C GLY A 70 22.95 3.03 -19.74
N CYS A 71 23.55 2.71 -20.90
CA CYS A 71 24.16 1.41 -21.19
C CYS A 71 25.66 1.42 -20.91
N CYS A 72 26.40 2.34 -21.54
CA CYS A 72 27.86 2.33 -21.55
C CYS A 72 28.50 3.52 -20.84
N GLY A 73 27.71 4.44 -20.27
CA GLY A 73 28.20 5.58 -19.50
C GLY A 73 28.89 6.69 -20.30
N LEU A 74 28.88 6.64 -21.64
CA LEU A 74 29.49 7.67 -22.51
C LEU A 74 28.50 8.75 -22.93
N ARG A 75 28.99 9.85 -23.52
CA ARG A 75 28.17 11.00 -23.96
C ARG A 75 27.43 10.74 -25.28
N HIS A 76 26.25 10.16 -25.19
CA HIS A 76 25.29 10.04 -26.30
C HIS A 76 23.92 9.58 -25.79
N ASN A 77 22.91 9.64 -26.65
CA ASN A 77 21.59 9.13 -26.33
C ASN A 77 21.60 7.60 -26.17
N THR A 78 21.08 7.08 -25.06
CA THR A 78 21.00 5.63 -24.80
C THR A 78 20.42 4.82 -25.96
N ARG A 79 19.46 5.39 -26.71
CA ARG A 79 18.80 4.72 -27.85
C ARG A 79 19.72 4.53 -29.05
N SER A 80 20.78 5.33 -29.16
CA SER A 80 21.76 5.24 -30.25
C SER A 80 23.02 4.46 -29.83
N CYS A 81 23.02 3.84 -28.66
CA CYS A 81 24.19 3.10 -28.17
C CYS A 81 24.37 1.80 -28.96
N ARG A 82 25.59 1.57 -29.44
CA ARG A 82 26.02 0.34 -30.14
C ARG A 82 27.10 -0.43 -29.40
N LYS A 83 27.43 -0.02 -28.17
CA LYS A 83 28.49 -0.65 -27.39
C LYS A 83 27.93 -1.78 -26.54
N ASP A 84 28.52 -2.97 -26.67
CA ASP A 84 28.11 -4.17 -25.92
C ASP A 84 28.60 -4.13 -24.46
N GLU A 85 29.72 -3.45 -24.21
CA GLU A 85 30.23 -3.27 -22.86
C GLU A 85 29.33 -2.35 -22.03
N LEU A 86 28.77 -2.92 -20.96
CA LEU A 86 27.98 -2.18 -19.99
C LEU A 86 28.88 -1.44 -19.00
N CYS A 87 28.52 -0.20 -18.72
CA CYS A 87 29.16 0.60 -17.69
C CYS A 87 28.17 1.58 -17.06
N CYS A 88 28.00 1.48 -15.74
CA CYS A 88 27.16 2.39 -14.98
C CYS A 88 27.96 3.64 -14.60
N ILE A 89 27.60 4.78 -15.21
CA ILE A 89 28.29 6.05 -14.98
C ILE A 89 28.25 6.47 -13.50
N ASN A 90 27.12 6.30 -12.81
CA ASN A 90 26.99 6.68 -11.41
C ASN A 90 27.91 5.86 -10.49
N CYS A 91 28.03 4.55 -10.73
CA CYS A 91 28.91 3.68 -9.94
C CYS A 91 30.39 4.00 -10.24
N ALA A 92 30.73 4.22 -11.52
CA ALA A 92 32.08 4.61 -11.93
C ALA A 92 32.50 5.96 -11.32
N GLU A 93 31.63 6.97 -11.36
CA GLU A 93 31.89 8.26 -10.74
C GLU A 93 31.99 8.18 -9.22
N SER A 94 31.16 7.37 -8.57
CA SER A 94 31.28 7.15 -7.12
C SER A 94 32.62 6.52 -6.76
N ASN A 95 33.08 5.53 -7.53
CA ASN A 95 34.38 4.91 -7.28
C ASN A 95 35.52 5.92 -7.48
N ARG A 96 35.45 6.74 -8.55
CA ARG A 96 36.45 7.78 -8.85
C ARG A 96 36.50 8.90 -7.81
N ASN A 97 35.34 9.42 -7.42
CA ASN A 97 35.25 10.67 -6.65
C ASN A 97 35.13 10.42 -5.15
N ARG A 98 34.65 9.24 -4.73
CA ARG A 98 34.35 8.92 -3.33
C ARG A 98 35.05 7.66 -2.83
N GLY A 99 35.92 7.05 -3.63
CA GLY A 99 36.68 5.86 -3.25
C GLY A 99 35.83 4.62 -2.98
N THR A 100 34.61 4.55 -3.52
CA THR A 100 33.79 3.34 -3.39
C THR A 100 34.32 2.20 -4.26
N ASN A 101 33.90 0.97 -3.99
CA ASN A 101 34.25 -0.21 -4.79
C ASN A 101 33.01 -0.91 -5.37
N TYR A 102 32.14 -0.14 -6.02
CA TYR A 102 30.94 -0.68 -6.65
C TYR A 102 31.27 -1.37 -7.97
N LYS A 103 30.62 -2.52 -8.23
CA LYS A 103 30.65 -3.14 -9.57
C LYS A 103 30.09 -2.16 -10.59
N ILE A 104 30.81 -1.93 -11.68
CA ILE A 104 30.42 -0.95 -12.71
C ILE A 104 29.84 -1.58 -13.97
N ARG A 105 30.06 -2.89 -14.21
CA ARG A 105 29.65 -3.60 -15.43
C ARG A 105 28.16 -3.96 -15.42
N HIS A 106 27.30 -2.95 -15.42
CA HIS A 106 25.85 -3.08 -15.50
C HIS A 106 25.24 -1.79 -16.06
N ARG A 107 23.96 -1.81 -16.44
CA ARG A 107 23.26 -0.61 -16.92
C ARG A 107 23.00 0.36 -15.75
N SER A 108 23.00 1.66 -16.03
CA SER A 108 22.45 2.69 -15.12
C SER A 108 20.90 2.70 -15.09
N ILE A 109 20.29 1.80 -15.85
CA ILE A 109 18.85 1.67 -16.04
C ILE A 109 18.48 0.22 -15.68
N GLY A 110 18.34 -0.10 -14.40
CA GLY A 110 17.92 -1.44 -13.98
C GLY A 110 18.15 -1.74 -12.51
N LYS A 111 17.57 -2.84 -12.01
CA LYS A 111 17.76 -3.28 -10.62
C LYS A 111 19.24 -3.52 -10.29
N GLU A 112 20.06 -3.91 -11.27
CA GLU A 112 21.51 -4.10 -11.11
C GLU A 112 22.27 -2.83 -10.70
N SER A 113 21.67 -1.63 -10.83
CA SER A 113 22.23 -0.37 -10.32
C SER A 113 21.97 -0.10 -8.84
N LEU A 114 21.57 -1.14 -8.09
CA LEU A 114 21.30 -1.14 -6.65
C LEU A 114 22.29 -0.31 -5.80
N PRO A 115 23.62 -0.30 -5.99
CA PRO A 115 24.49 0.44 -5.08
C PRO A 115 24.27 1.96 -5.10
N CYS A 116 24.28 2.57 -6.29
CA CYS A 116 24.05 4.00 -6.45
C CYS A 116 22.58 4.39 -6.16
N TYR A 117 21.63 3.51 -6.49
CA TYR A 117 20.22 3.71 -6.18
C TYR A 117 19.92 3.62 -4.68
N ASN A 118 20.41 2.58 -4.00
CA ASN A 118 20.17 2.33 -2.57
C ASN A 118 20.74 3.43 -1.69
N LYS A 119 21.86 4.04 -2.11
CA LYS A 119 22.42 5.19 -1.42
C LYS A 119 21.41 6.34 -1.37
N GLU A 120 20.81 6.65 -2.50
CA GLU A 120 19.82 7.72 -2.61
C GLU A 120 18.50 7.35 -1.93
N VAL A 121 18.08 6.09 -2.00
CA VAL A 121 16.94 5.57 -1.20
C VAL A 121 17.21 5.72 0.30
N THR A 122 18.43 5.43 0.75
CA THR A 122 18.80 5.56 2.17
C THR A 122 18.79 7.02 2.62
N ALA A 123 19.31 7.93 1.79
CA ALA A 123 19.23 9.37 2.05
C ALA A 123 17.78 9.87 2.05
N TYR A 124 16.96 9.39 1.11
CA TYR A 124 15.55 9.72 1.03
C TYR A 124 14.77 9.25 2.27
N ARG A 125 15.00 8.01 2.72
CA ARG A 125 14.40 7.46 3.95
C ARG A 125 14.75 8.23 5.22
N LYS A 126 15.90 8.92 5.26
CA LYS A 126 16.28 9.78 6.39
C LYS A 126 15.53 11.11 6.43
N THR A 127 14.95 11.53 5.30
CA THR A 127 14.39 12.89 5.15
C THR A 127 12.88 12.91 4.97
N ARG A 128 12.26 11.87 4.38
CA ARG A 128 10.80 11.80 4.16
C ARG A 128 10.28 10.37 4.14
N THR A 129 9.08 10.20 4.70
CA THR A 129 8.41 8.90 4.79
C THR A 129 7.04 8.98 4.13
N ILE A 130 6.92 8.43 2.92
CA ILE A 130 5.73 8.55 2.06
C ILE A 130 5.38 7.15 1.51
N PHE A 131 4.10 6.83 1.36
CA PHE A 131 3.62 5.56 0.81
C PHE A 131 2.68 5.76 -0.38
N SER A 132 2.60 4.72 -1.21
CA SER A 132 1.70 4.63 -2.35
C SER A 132 0.70 3.51 -2.09
N ILE A 133 -0.56 3.83 -2.33
CA ILE A 133 -1.71 2.95 -2.24
C ILE A 133 -2.09 2.57 -3.67
N ASN A 134 -2.08 1.26 -3.95
CA ASN A 134 -2.41 0.73 -5.26
C ASN A 134 -3.63 -0.19 -5.17
N ASN A 135 -4.53 -0.09 -6.14
CA ASN A 135 -5.59 -1.06 -6.32
C ASN A 135 -5.01 -2.34 -6.93
N SER A 136 -5.06 -3.41 -6.16
CA SER A 136 -4.73 -4.76 -6.60
C SER A 136 -5.85 -5.66 -6.10
N ILE A 137 -6.65 -6.17 -7.04
CA ILE A 137 -7.67 -7.17 -6.76
C ILE A 137 -6.90 -8.42 -6.29
N PHE A 138 -6.94 -8.69 -4.99
CA PHE A 138 -6.46 -9.95 -4.42
C PHE A 138 -7.67 -10.73 -3.93
N GLU A 139 -7.85 -11.92 -4.48
CA GLU A 139 -8.77 -12.91 -3.93
C GLU A 139 -8.12 -13.55 -2.70
N ASN A 140 -8.80 -13.46 -1.56
CA ASN A 140 -8.53 -14.16 -0.30
C ASN A 140 -7.22 -13.84 0.44
N ILE A 141 -7.27 -12.85 1.33
CA ILE A 141 -6.38 -12.80 2.51
C ILE A 141 -7.24 -12.56 3.75
N GLN A 142 -7.11 -13.49 4.71
CA GLN A 142 -7.72 -13.48 6.03
C GLN A 142 -7.17 -12.29 6.86
N PHE A 143 -8.05 -11.48 7.45
CA PHE A 143 -7.68 -10.26 8.17
C PHE A 143 -7.12 -10.56 9.57
N PRO A 144 -5.95 -10.02 9.94
CA PRO A 144 -5.52 -9.94 11.34
C PRO A 144 -5.78 -8.51 11.85
N TYR A 145 -6.79 -8.31 12.69
CA TYR A 145 -6.89 -7.11 13.52
C TYR A 145 -6.85 -7.51 14.99
N ASN A 146 -5.70 -7.29 15.63
CA ASN A 146 -5.62 -7.11 17.08
C ASN A 146 -5.31 -5.62 17.30
N ILE A 147 -6.33 -4.84 17.63
CA ILE A 147 -6.15 -3.50 18.20
C ILE A 147 -6.31 -3.69 19.71
N THR A 148 -5.20 -3.67 20.44
CA THR A 148 -5.20 -3.68 21.90
C THR A 148 -5.53 -2.28 22.40
N THR A 149 -6.74 -2.10 22.93
CA THR A 149 -7.10 -0.96 23.79
C THR A 149 -7.08 -1.43 25.23
N GLU A 150 -6.27 -0.79 26.07
CA GLU A 150 -6.18 -1.04 27.51
C GLU A 150 -7.53 -0.76 28.20
N SER A 151 -8.23 -1.83 28.61
CA SER A 151 -9.25 -1.87 29.68
C SER A 151 -10.11 -3.15 29.53
N SER A 152 -9.46 -4.32 29.58
CA SER A 152 -10.01 -5.68 29.71
C SER A 152 -8.92 -6.62 29.17
N ASN A 153 -8.52 -7.65 29.91
CA ASN A 153 -7.53 -8.63 29.43
C ASN A 153 -8.08 -9.53 28.29
N GLU A 154 -9.36 -9.39 27.92
CA GLU A 154 -9.91 -10.07 26.76
C GLU A 154 -9.95 -9.15 25.53
N PRO A 155 -9.37 -9.58 24.38
CA PRO A 155 -9.43 -8.80 23.15
C PRO A 155 -10.87 -8.72 22.65
N LEU A 156 -11.29 -7.53 22.23
CA LEU A 156 -12.60 -7.28 21.62
C LEU A 156 -12.78 -8.14 20.36
N LYS A 157 -13.80 -9.01 20.34
CA LYS A 157 -14.12 -9.91 19.24
C LYS A 157 -15.16 -9.27 18.32
N ILE A 158 -14.73 -8.85 17.13
CA ILE A 158 -15.62 -8.29 16.11
C ILE A 158 -15.85 -9.33 15.02
N LEU A 159 -17.11 -9.71 14.80
CA LEU A 159 -17.52 -10.53 13.66
C LEU A 159 -18.03 -9.62 12.54
N GLN A 160 -17.41 -9.67 11.37
CA GLN A 160 -17.84 -8.92 10.20
C GLN A 160 -18.43 -9.85 9.15
N ILE A 161 -19.66 -9.60 8.71
CA ILE A 161 -20.37 -10.47 7.79
C ILE A 161 -21.20 -9.68 6.76
N LYS A 162 -21.21 -10.19 5.53
CA LYS A 162 -22.06 -9.73 4.44
C LYS A 162 -23.19 -10.73 4.23
N LEU A 163 -24.44 -10.31 4.40
CA LEU A 163 -25.62 -11.18 4.31
C LEU A 163 -26.20 -11.31 2.91
N ALA A 164 -25.75 -10.49 1.95
CA ALA A 164 -26.16 -10.53 0.54
C ALA A 164 -27.70 -10.52 0.33
N LYS A 165 -28.43 -9.86 1.22
CA LYS A 165 -29.90 -9.82 1.31
C LYS A 165 -30.58 -11.19 1.42
N ALA A 166 -29.83 -12.23 1.79
CA ALA A 166 -30.35 -13.58 1.97
C ALA A 166 -30.95 -13.74 3.38
N LYS A 167 -32.25 -14.01 3.44
CA LYS A 167 -32.99 -14.17 4.70
C LYS A 167 -32.52 -15.40 5.47
N GLU A 168 -32.22 -16.47 4.74
CA GLU A 168 -31.74 -17.75 5.27
C GLU A 168 -30.41 -17.58 6.00
N VAL A 169 -29.49 -16.79 5.42
CA VAL A 169 -28.18 -16.48 6.03
C VAL A 169 -28.38 -15.67 7.30
N THR A 170 -29.33 -14.74 7.29
CA THR A 170 -29.67 -13.93 8.48
C THR A 170 -30.23 -14.80 9.61
N ASN A 171 -31.07 -15.79 9.29
CA ASN A 171 -31.62 -16.72 10.28
C ASN A 171 -30.54 -17.61 10.91
N GLN A 172 -29.46 -17.92 10.21
CA GLN A 172 -28.36 -18.75 10.74
C GLN A 172 -27.34 -17.94 11.55
N LEU A 173 -27.38 -16.61 11.47
CA LEU A 173 -26.39 -15.74 12.12
C LEU A 173 -26.32 -15.93 13.63
N HIS A 174 -27.45 -16.22 14.29
CA HIS A 174 -27.48 -16.46 15.74
C HIS A 174 -26.72 -17.74 16.14
N LEU A 175 -26.74 -18.80 15.32
CA LEU A 175 -25.97 -20.01 15.56
C LEU A 175 -24.47 -19.72 15.42
N THR A 176 -24.07 -19.02 14.36
CA THR A 176 -22.69 -18.60 14.15
C THR A 176 -22.18 -17.72 15.29
N ALA A 177 -22.99 -16.76 15.75
CA ALA A 177 -22.66 -15.92 16.89
C ALA A 177 -22.57 -16.70 18.20
N SER A 178 -23.37 -17.75 18.39
CA SER A 178 -23.28 -18.62 19.57
C SER A 178 -21.97 -19.42 19.61
N THR A 179 -21.45 -19.82 18.44
CA THR A 179 -20.17 -20.51 18.30
C THR A 179 -18.98 -19.57 18.46
N ILE A 180 -18.99 -18.43 17.76
CA ILE A 180 -17.86 -17.48 17.73
C ILE A 180 -17.80 -16.63 19.00
N LYS A 181 -18.95 -16.36 19.62
CA LYS A 181 -19.14 -15.46 20.76
C LYS A 181 -18.51 -14.07 20.51
N PRO A 182 -18.90 -13.35 19.44
CA PRO A 182 -18.42 -12.01 19.19
C PRO A 182 -19.06 -11.00 20.17
N ASP A 183 -18.31 -9.97 20.53
CA ASP A 183 -18.79 -8.83 21.31
C ASP A 183 -19.61 -7.88 20.43
N ILE A 184 -19.20 -7.72 19.16
CA ILE A 184 -19.84 -6.84 18.18
C ILE A 184 -19.93 -7.58 16.84
N ILE A 185 -21.08 -7.45 16.16
CA ILE A 185 -21.26 -7.95 14.79
C ILE A 185 -21.50 -6.77 13.86
N LEU A 186 -20.66 -6.65 12.84
CA LEU A 186 -20.80 -5.68 11.76
C LEU A 186 -21.46 -6.39 10.56
N VAL A 187 -22.68 -5.99 10.25
CA VAL A 187 -23.51 -6.60 9.21
C VAL A 187 -23.64 -5.66 8.02
N GLN A 188 -23.55 -6.21 6.81
CA GLN A 188 -23.81 -5.50 5.57
C GLN A 188 -24.74 -6.25 4.63
N GLU A 189 -25.44 -5.49 3.80
CA GLU A 189 -26.46 -5.99 2.87
C GLU A 189 -27.48 -6.87 3.59
N GLN A 190 -27.86 -6.52 4.82
CA GLN A 190 -28.96 -7.21 5.49
C GLN A 190 -30.26 -7.09 4.69
N CYS A 191 -31.09 -8.13 4.75
CA CYS A 191 -32.49 -7.98 4.35
C CYS A 191 -33.19 -7.17 5.44
N SER A 192 -33.66 -5.96 5.14
CA SER A 192 -34.46 -5.15 6.07
C SER A 192 -35.92 -5.14 5.65
N ASN A 193 -36.82 -5.13 6.63
CA ASN A 193 -38.23 -4.79 6.44
C ASN A 193 -38.60 -3.64 7.39
N ASN A 194 -39.84 -3.14 7.29
CA ASN A 194 -40.32 -2.02 8.12
C ASN A 194 -40.19 -2.26 9.64
N ASN A 195 -39.97 -3.51 10.08
CA ASN A 195 -39.88 -3.91 11.47
C ASN A 195 -38.44 -4.27 11.90
N GLY A 196 -37.43 -3.99 11.07
CA GLY A 196 -36.02 -4.24 11.37
C GLY A 196 -35.38 -5.31 10.48
N ILE A 197 -34.40 -6.04 11.03
CA ILE A 197 -33.68 -7.10 10.33
C ILE A 197 -34.31 -8.45 10.71
N PRO A 198 -35.02 -9.13 9.79
CA PRO A 198 -35.69 -10.40 10.09
C PRO A 198 -34.68 -11.49 10.47
N GLY A 199 -35.01 -12.30 11.47
CA GLY A 199 -34.16 -13.42 11.90
C GLY A 199 -33.11 -13.05 12.96
N ILE A 200 -32.98 -11.77 13.30
CA ILE A 200 -32.15 -11.33 14.42
C ILE A 200 -32.93 -11.49 15.73
N PRO A 201 -32.33 -12.12 16.78
CA PRO A 201 -32.96 -12.20 18.08
C PRO A 201 -33.31 -10.82 18.65
N GLN A 202 -34.51 -10.67 19.20
CA GLN A 202 -34.97 -9.39 19.79
C GLN A 202 -34.11 -8.93 20.97
N THR A 203 -33.39 -9.85 21.61
CA THR A 203 -32.48 -9.55 22.71
C THR A 203 -31.27 -8.73 22.26
N TRP A 204 -30.88 -8.83 20.99
CA TRP A 204 -29.71 -8.14 20.46
C TRP A 204 -30.00 -6.66 20.23
N LYS A 205 -29.07 -5.79 20.65
CA LYS A 205 -29.16 -4.36 20.31
C LYS A 205 -28.75 -4.17 18.86
N THR A 206 -29.59 -3.50 18.09
CA THR A 206 -29.39 -3.30 16.65
C THR A 206 -29.33 -1.81 16.33
N PHE A 207 -28.25 -1.38 15.69
CA PHE A 207 -28.06 -0.01 15.19
C PHE A 207 -27.97 -0.07 13.67
N SER A 208 -29.04 0.29 12.98
CA SER A 208 -29.06 0.29 11.51
C SER A 208 -28.58 1.62 10.95
N SER A 209 -27.83 1.56 9.86
CA SER A 209 -27.50 2.73 9.04
C SER A 209 -28.76 3.36 8.46
N SER A 210 -28.72 4.68 8.21
CA SER A 210 -29.84 5.44 7.62
C SER A 210 -30.27 4.91 6.25
N ASN A 211 -29.33 4.41 5.46
CA ASN A 211 -29.60 3.82 4.14
C ASN A 211 -29.93 2.32 4.20
N GLN A 212 -30.02 1.73 5.41
CA GLN A 212 -30.30 0.32 5.68
C GLN A 212 -29.37 -0.68 4.98
N LYS A 213 -28.18 -0.27 4.54
CA LYS A 213 -27.20 -1.17 3.89
C LYS A 213 -26.22 -1.81 4.86
N ALA A 214 -26.12 -1.27 6.06
CA ALA A 214 -25.27 -1.81 7.14
C ALA A 214 -25.98 -1.71 8.49
N ALA A 215 -25.60 -2.55 9.43
CA ALA A 215 -26.04 -2.50 10.81
C ALA A 215 -24.94 -2.99 11.76
N ILE A 216 -24.95 -2.45 12.97
CA ILE A 216 -24.15 -2.93 14.09
C ILE A 216 -25.10 -3.71 15.00
N LEU A 217 -24.79 -4.98 15.25
CA LEU A 217 -25.50 -5.81 16.21
C LEU A 217 -24.60 -6.03 17.42
N ILE A 218 -25.18 -5.90 18.61
CA ILE A 218 -24.54 -6.26 19.87
C ILE A 218 -25.31 -7.45 20.41
N PRO A 219 -24.76 -8.68 20.27
CA PRO A 219 -25.33 -9.85 20.90
C PRO A 219 -25.42 -9.63 22.40
N SER A 220 -26.52 -10.03 23.03
CA SER A 220 -26.60 -10.01 24.50
C SER A 220 -25.59 -10.99 25.05
N SER A 221 -24.43 -10.51 25.47
CA SER A 221 -23.45 -11.28 26.20
C SER A 221 -24.00 -11.49 27.62
N LYS A 222 -24.72 -12.60 27.85
CA LYS A 222 -25.13 -13.10 29.18
C LYS A 222 -25.80 -12.05 30.09
N LEU A 223 -27.11 -12.17 30.27
CA LEU A 223 -27.65 -12.08 31.63
C LEU A 223 -27.38 -13.42 32.31
#